data_AF-A0A914Y2F8-F1
#
_entry.id   AF-A0A914Y2F8-F1
#
_cell.length_a   1.000
_cell.length_b   1.000
_cell.length_c   1.000
_cell.angle_alpha   90.00
_cell.angle_beta   90.00
_cell.angle_gamma   90.00
#
_symmetry.space_group_name_H-M   'P 1'
#
loop_
_entity.id
_entity.type
_entity.pdbx_description
1 polymer ?
#
loop_
_entity_poly.entity_id
_entity_poly.type
_entity_poly.pdbx_seq_one_letter_code
_entity_poly.pdbx_strand_id
1 'polypeptide(L)'
;MIMSDNCEEMYMIPEVDYSGEIKIGVHCGIPINPDDKNRVIPPQWTIDIPSEHLKKHFKDVEWEKPMRRISCLYTLTNDHNYIIDYHPKNSNIIIGGGFSGSGFKFGAVVGLILAKMTMEEESGLDLSIFKLDREIKNDKSRL
;
A
#
# COMPACT_ATOMS: atom_id res chain seq x y z
N MET A 1 -12.50 -5.61 2.65
CA MET A 1 -13.29 -4.41 2.98
C MET A 1 -12.33 -3.31 3.40
N ILE A 2 -12.50 -2.06 2.94
CA ILE A 2 -11.78 -0.89 3.48
C ILE A 2 -12.75 -0.20 4.44
N MET A 3 -12.25 0.19 5.62
CA MET A 3 -13.03 0.72 6.73
C MET A 3 -12.38 2.01 7.21
N SER A 4 -13.18 3.00 7.58
CA SER A 4 -12.72 4.24 8.18
C SER A 4 -13.45 4.41 9.50
N ASP A 5 -12.73 4.38 10.62
CA ASP A 5 -13.25 4.68 11.96
C ASP A 5 -12.32 5.74 12.57
N ASN A 6 -12.86 6.88 13.02
CA ASN A 6 -12.09 7.98 13.62
C ASN A 6 -10.83 8.43 12.84
N CYS A 7 -10.90 8.51 11.51
CA CYS A 7 -9.78 8.84 10.60
C CYS A 7 -8.69 7.76 10.48
N GLU A 8 -8.90 6.57 11.01
CA GLU A 8 -8.04 5.41 10.82
C GLU A 8 -8.57 4.56 9.68
N GLU A 9 -7.83 4.49 8.58
CA GLU A 9 -8.13 3.58 7.49
C GLU A 9 -7.63 2.19 7.82
N MET A 10 -8.51 1.20 7.77
CA MET A 10 -8.20 -0.21 7.94
C MET A 10 -8.66 -1.00 6.72
N TYR A 11 -8.03 -2.15 6.50
CA TYR A 11 -8.51 -3.13 5.54
C TYR A 11 -8.62 -4.51 6.19
N MET A 12 -9.64 -5.26 5.77
CA MET A 12 -9.87 -6.63 6.22
C MET A 12 -10.02 -7.58 5.04
N ILE A 13 -9.43 -8.76 5.18
CA ILE A 13 -9.60 -9.93 4.32
C ILE A 13 -10.25 -11.02 5.19
N PRO A 14 -11.36 -11.62 4.73
CA PRO A 14 -12.02 -12.71 5.47
C PRO A 14 -11.15 -13.98 5.43
N GLU A 15 -11.72 -15.11 5.88
CA GLU A 15 -11.11 -16.44 5.89
C GLU A 15 -10.78 -16.93 4.45
N VAL A 16 -9.71 -16.40 3.88
CA VAL A 16 -9.23 -16.73 2.53
C VAL A 16 -7.80 -17.23 2.61
N ASP A 17 -6.97 -16.56 3.42
CA ASP A 17 -5.55 -16.88 3.56
C ASP A 17 -5.32 -18.06 4.53
N TYR A 18 -6.13 -18.15 5.60
CA TYR A 18 -5.98 -19.12 6.69
C TYR A 18 -7.36 -19.52 7.23
N SER A 19 -7.56 -20.82 7.47
CA SER A 19 -8.85 -21.30 7.98
C SER A 19 -9.08 -20.90 9.43
N GLY A 20 -10.30 -20.49 9.75
CA GLY A 20 -10.72 -19.95 11.05
C GLY A 20 -10.16 -18.56 11.39
N GLU A 21 -9.52 -17.87 10.44
CA GLU A 21 -8.80 -16.63 10.71
C GLU A 21 -9.20 -15.51 9.76
N ILE A 22 -9.31 -14.30 10.29
CA ILE A 22 -9.42 -13.09 9.49
C ILE A 22 -8.09 -12.33 9.52
N LYS A 23 -7.81 -11.60 8.45
CA LYS A 23 -6.67 -10.68 8.40
C LYS A 23 -7.19 -9.26 8.42
N ILE A 24 -6.68 -8.46 9.35
CA ILE A 24 -6.96 -7.04 9.46
C ILE A 24 -5.63 -6.27 9.48
N GLY A 25 -5.58 -5.12 8.85
CA GLY A 25 -4.42 -4.24 8.84
C GLY A 25 -4.83 -2.78 8.89
N VAL A 26 -4.05 -1.98 9.60
CA VAL A 26 -4.19 -0.52 9.57
C VAL A 26 -3.40 0.00 8.36
N HIS A 27 -4.01 0.87 7.56
CA HIS A 27 -3.41 1.50 6.38
C HIS A 27 -2.51 2.68 6.77
N CYS A 28 -1.58 2.43 7.68
CA CYS A 28 -0.56 3.40 8.10
C CYS A 28 0.66 2.66 8.65
N GLY A 29 1.73 3.41 8.94
CA GLY A 29 2.96 2.85 9.46
C GLY A 29 3.89 3.93 9.96
N ILE A 30 5.04 3.50 10.48
CA ILE A 30 6.13 4.39 10.83
C ILE A 30 7.18 4.39 9.70
N PRO A 31 7.87 5.52 9.46
CA PRO A 31 9.03 5.52 8.57
C PRO A 31 10.08 4.52 9.04
N ILE A 32 10.61 3.71 8.11
CA ILE A 32 11.69 2.77 8.41
C ILE A 32 12.75 2.77 7.30
N ASN A 33 13.91 2.21 7.61
CA ASN A 33 14.90 1.80 6.60
C ASN A 33 14.66 0.31 6.23
N PRO A 34 14.39 -0.03 4.95
CA PRO A 34 14.17 -1.42 4.53
C PRO A 34 15.40 -2.32 4.68
N ASP A 35 16.61 -1.73 4.70
CA ASP A 35 17.88 -2.46 4.82
C ASP A 35 18.30 -2.72 6.27
N ASP A 36 17.57 -2.17 7.25
CA ASP A 36 17.82 -2.45 8.66
C ASP A 36 17.44 -3.91 8.98
N LYS A 37 18.46 -4.69 9.36
CA LYS A 37 18.30 -6.10 9.75
C LYS A 37 17.64 -6.25 11.11
N ASN A 38 17.68 -5.22 11.96
CA ASN A 38 17.03 -5.18 13.27
C ASN A 38 15.63 -4.60 13.13
N ARG A 39 14.81 -5.23 12.28
CA ARG A 39 13.45 -4.74 11.96
C ARG A 39 12.68 -4.44 13.24
N VAL A 40 12.17 -3.22 13.31
CA VAL A 40 11.38 -2.73 14.44
C VAL A 40 10.10 -3.56 14.55
N ILE A 41 9.80 -4.02 15.76
CA ILE A 41 8.50 -4.61 16.09
C ILE A 41 7.45 -3.54 15.80
N PRO A 42 6.42 -3.80 14.97
CA PRO A 42 5.40 -2.80 14.69
C PRO A 42 4.82 -2.27 16.02
N PRO A 43 4.60 -0.95 16.14
CA PRO A 43 4.11 -0.34 17.37
C PRO A 43 2.85 -1.01 17.92
N GLN A 44 2.63 -0.93 19.24
CA GLN A 44 1.51 -1.62 19.89
C GLN A 44 0.13 -1.17 19.35
N TRP A 45 0.00 0.09 18.93
CA TRP A 45 -1.23 0.59 18.29
C TRP A 45 -1.65 -0.21 17.05
N THR A 46 -0.72 -0.91 16.38
CA THR A 46 -1.03 -1.80 15.23
C THR A 46 -1.87 -3.01 15.63
N ILE A 47 -2.00 -3.29 16.93
CA ILE A 47 -2.88 -4.31 17.51
C ILE A 47 -4.09 -3.63 18.14
N ASP A 48 -3.87 -2.58 18.93
CA ASP A 48 -4.91 -1.96 19.75
C ASP A 48 -6.06 -1.44 18.87
N ILE A 49 -5.75 -0.72 17.79
CA ILE A 49 -6.73 -0.18 16.84
C ILE A 49 -7.61 -1.28 16.22
N PRO A 50 -7.03 -2.32 15.56
CA PRO A 50 -7.82 -3.44 15.07
C PRO A 50 -8.64 -4.15 16.17
N SER A 51 -8.08 -4.31 17.36
CA SER A 51 -8.74 -5.02 18.47
C SER A 51 -9.97 -4.28 18.97
N GLU A 52 -9.87 -2.95 19.13
CA GLU A 52 -11.01 -2.10 19.49
C GLU A 52 -12.12 -2.16 18.43
N HIS A 53 -11.72 -2.12 17.15
CA HIS A 53 -12.66 -2.23 16.05
C HIS A 53 -13.38 -3.59 16.01
N LEU A 54 -12.63 -4.69 16.16
CA LEU A 54 -13.19 -6.04 16.21
C LEU A 54 -14.14 -6.20 17.40
N LYS A 55 -13.74 -5.78 18.60
CA LYS A 55 -14.57 -5.83 19.81
C LYS A 55 -15.91 -5.14 19.64
N LYS A 56 -15.93 -3.99 18.94
CA LYS A 56 -17.12 -3.16 18.74
C LYS A 56 -18.07 -3.76 17.69
N HIS A 57 -17.54 -4.44 16.67
CA HIS A 57 -18.31 -4.78 15.48
C HIS A 57 -18.47 -6.28 15.20
N PHE A 58 -17.62 -7.15 15.75
CA PHE A 58 -17.58 -8.58 15.45
C PHE A 58 -17.70 -9.40 16.74
N LYS A 59 -18.87 -10.03 16.93
CA LYS A 59 -19.16 -10.81 18.15
C LYS A 59 -18.49 -12.18 18.16
N ASP A 60 -18.27 -12.76 16.98
CA ASP A 60 -17.78 -14.13 16.81
C ASP A 60 -16.28 -14.18 16.46
N VAL A 61 -15.56 -13.08 16.68
CA VAL A 61 -14.13 -12.97 16.44
C VAL A 61 -13.41 -12.70 17.75
N GLU A 62 -12.41 -13.53 18.05
CA GLU A 62 -11.49 -13.28 19.16
C GLU A 62 -10.64 -12.04 18.84
N TRP A 63 -10.80 -10.99 19.65
CA TRP A 63 -10.19 -9.68 19.41
C TRP A 63 -9.07 -9.34 20.40
N GLU A 64 -8.88 -10.12 21.47
CA GLU A 64 -7.93 -9.78 22.54
C GLU A 64 -6.47 -9.89 22.11
N LYS A 65 -6.15 -10.82 21.20
CA LYS A 65 -4.79 -11.04 20.73
C LYS A 65 -4.77 -11.62 19.31
N PRO A 66 -3.90 -11.13 18.42
CA PRO A 66 -3.74 -11.73 17.11
C PRO A 66 -3.05 -13.08 17.19
N MET A 67 -3.55 -14.06 16.42
CA MET A 67 -2.89 -15.35 16.21
C MET A 67 -1.53 -15.20 15.51
N ARG A 68 -1.43 -14.24 14.58
CA ARG A 68 -0.22 -13.96 13.78
C ARG A 68 -0.04 -12.46 13.59
N ARG A 69 1.22 -12.03 13.51
CA ARG A 69 1.60 -10.66 13.14
C ARG A 69 2.52 -10.72 11.93
N ILE A 70 2.16 -10.00 10.87
CA ILE A 70 2.95 -9.91 9.63
C ILE A 70 3.20 -8.44 9.35
N SER A 71 4.46 -8.05 9.22
CA SER A 71 4.84 -6.70 8.80
C SER A 71 5.05 -6.65 7.30
N CYS A 72 4.64 -5.54 6.68
CA CYS A 72 4.80 -5.25 5.26
C CYS A 72 5.33 -3.81 5.11
N LEU A 73 5.78 -3.45 3.90
CA LEU A 73 6.36 -2.15 3.59
C LEU A 73 5.56 -1.43 2.52
N TYR A 74 5.37 -0.13 2.71
CA TYR A 74 4.93 0.79 1.67
C TYR A 74 6.07 1.72 1.28
N THR A 75 6.18 2.01 -0.02
CA THR A 75 7.01 3.08 -0.55
C THR A 75 6.08 4.19 -1.02
N LEU A 76 6.03 5.27 -0.25
CA LEU A 76 5.13 6.39 -0.48
C LEU A 76 5.77 7.42 -1.41
N THR A 77 4.98 7.98 -2.32
CA THR A 77 5.26 9.26 -2.98
C THR A 77 4.51 10.38 -2.24
N ASN A 78 4.95 11.62 -2.40
CA ASN A 78 4.36 12.75 -1.66
C ASN A 78 2.86 12.96 -1.96
N ASP A 79 2.39 12.61 -3.16
CA ASP A 79 1.00 12.73 -3.59
C ASP A 79 0.24 11.39 -3.59
N HIS A 80 0.88 10.31 -3.12
CA HIS A 80 0.36 8.94 -3.10
C HIS A 80 0.03 8.35 -4.48
N ASN A 81 0.45 8.99 -5.58
CA ASN A 81 0.37 8.44 -6.94
C ASN A 81 1.63 7.66 -7.31
N TYR A 82 1.49 6.75 -8.28
CA TYR A 82 2.59 5.90 -8.72
C TYR A 82 3.62 6.69 -9.54
N ILE A 83 4.76 6.08 -9.79
CA ILE A 83 5.73 6.55 -10.77
C ILE A 83 5.85 5.46 -11.84
N ILE A 84 5.45 5.79 -13.06
CA ILE A 84 5.52 4.93 -14.24
C ILE A 84 6.02 5.80 -15.40
N ASP A 85 7.33 5.79 -15.62
CA ASP A 85 7.96 6.68 -16.60
C ASP A 85 9.35 6.22 -17.04
N TYR A 86 9.93 6.88 -18.03
CA TYR A 86 11.33 6.71 -18.38
C TYR A 86 12.24 7.51 -17.44
N HIS A 87 13.46 7.03 -17.24
CA HIS A 87 14.46 7.77 -16.47
C HIS A 87 14.87 9.05 -17.24
N PRO A 88 14.90 10.23 -16.59
CA PRO A 88 15.01 11.52 -17.27
C PRO A 88 16.33 11.73 -18.04
N LYS A 89 17.37 10.96 -17.71
CA LYS A 89 18.68 11.01 -18.38
C LYS A 89 19.01 9.78 -19.22
N ASN A 90 18.23 8.71 -19.11
CA ASN A 90 18.53 7.41 -19.71
C ASN A 90 17.23 6.80 -20.25
N SER A 91 16.93 7.01 -21.53
CA SER A 91 15.70 6.53 -22.17
C SER A 91 15.55 5.00 -22.14
N ASN A 92 16.64 4.26 -21.98
CA ASN A 92 16.62 2.79 -21.91
C ASN A 92 16.28 2.24 -20.52
N ILE A 93 15.94 3.12 -19.56
CA ILE A 93 15.54 2.73 -18.21
C ILE A 93 14.11 3.16 -17.98
N ILE A 94 13.25 2.21 -17.62
CA ILE A 94 11.87 2.44 -17.23
C ILE A 94 11.76 2.28 -15.71
N ILE A 95 11.04 3.19 -15.07
CA ILE A 95 10.80 3.23 -13.63
C ILE A 95 9.34 2.86 -13.39
N GLY A 96 9.12 1.84 -12.56
CA GLY A 96 7.81 1.47 -12.01
C GLY A 96 7.92 1.37 -10.49
N GLY A 97 7.42 2.35 -9.76
CA GLY A 97 7.61 2.41 -8.30
C GLY A 97 6.68 3.40 -7.58
N GLY A 98 6.93 3.60 -6.28
CA GLY A 98 6.17 4.57 -5.49
C GLY A 98 4.69 4.21 -5.32
N PHE A 99 4.37 2.91 -5.25
CA PHE A 99 3.00 2.40 -5.31
C PHE A 99 2.12 2.72 -4.10
N SER A 100 2.65 3.46 -3.12
CA SER A 100 1.89 4.11 -2.03
C SER A 100 0.87 3.19 -1.36
N GLY A 101 1.29 1.96 -1.08
CA GLY A 101 0.51 0.95 -0.36
C GLY A 101 -0.70 0.36 -1.08
N SER A 102 -0.93 0.71 -2.34
CA SER A 102 -2.18 0.37 -3.05
C SER A 102 -1.99 -0.31 -4.40
N GLY A 103 -0.74 -0.47 -4.85
CA GLY A 103 -0.40 -0.94 -6.20
C GLY A 103 -0.66 -2.42 -6.50
N PHE A 104 -0.79 -3.29 -5.48
CA PHE A 104 -0.95 -4.74 -5.72
C PHE A 104 -2.12 -5.07 -6.65
N LYS A 105 -3.27 -4.41 -6.47
CA LYS A 105 -4.46 -4.61 -7.31
C LYS A 105 -4.25 -4.22 -8.79
N PHE A 106 -3.25 -3.37 -9.06
CA PHE A 106 -2.89 -2.91 -10.40
C PHE A 106 -1.66 -3.63 -10.97
N GLY A 107 -1.08 -4.60 -10.25
CA GLY A 107 0.17 -5.25 -10.67
C GLY A 107 0.12 -5.82 -12.09
N ALA A 108 -1.00 -6.44 -12.48
CA ALA A 108 -1.18 -6.98 -13.83
C ALA A 108 -1.16 -5.88 -14.91
N VAL A 109 -1.94 -4.80 -14.74
CA VAL A 109 -1.99 -3.71 -15.73
C VAL A 109 -0.69 -2.90 -15.76
N VAL A 110 -0.07 -2.67 -14.60
CA VAL A 110 1.25 -2.02 -14.51
C VAL A 110 2.31 -2.85 -15.22
N GLY A 111 2.33 -4.18 -15.02
CA GLY A 111 3.24 -5.07 -15.73
C GLY A 111 3.07 -5.00 -17.25
N LEU A 112 1.83 -4.98 -17.75
CA LEU A 112 1.54 -4.79 -19.17
C LEU A 112 2.03 -3.42 -19.69
N ILE A 113 1.79 -2.34 -18.96
CA ILE A 113 2.26 -1.00 -19.31
C ILE A 113 3.79 -0.99 -19.44
N LEU A 114 4.50 -1.51 -18.44
CA LEU A 114 5.96 -1.56 -18.44
C LEU A 114 6.51 -2.43 -19.58
N ALA A 115 5.86 -3.56 -19.89
CA ALA A 115 6.23 -4.41 -21.01
C ALA A 115 6.07 -3.69 -22.35
N LYS A 116 4.94 -3.00 -22.56
CA LYS A 116 4.70 -2.20 -23.77
C LYS A 116 5.69 -1.04 -23.91
N MET A 117 5.97 -0.32 -22.84
CA MET A 117 7.00 0.72 -22.83
C MET A 117 8.37 0.14 -23.23
N THR A 118 8.70 -1.06 -22.75
CA THR A 118 9.95 -1.76 -23.12
C THR A 118 10.02 -2.09 -24.61
N MET A 119 8.87 -2.37 -25.24
CA MET A 119 8.75 -2.65 -26.67
C MET A 119 8.50 -1.38 -27.51
N GLU A 120 8.56 -0.19 -26.90
CA GLU A 120 8.24 1.10 -27.54
C GLU A 120 6.81 1.16 -28.10
N GLU A 121 5.87 0.44 -27.49
CA GLU A 121 4.47 0.39 -27.87
C GLU A 121 3.58 1.26 -26.97
N GLU A 122 2.48 1.77 -27.52
CA GLU A 122 1.49 2.51 -26.74
C GLU A 122 0.68 1.61 -25.80
N SER A 123 0.60 1.99 -24.53
CA SER A 123 -0.27 1.32 -23.55
C SER A 123 -1.76 1.50 -23.85
N GLY A 124 -2.14 2.61 -24.49
CA GLY A 124 -3.52 3.05 -24.66
C GLY A 124 -4.14 3.67 -23.41
N LEU A 125 -3.33 3.95 -22.38
CA LEU A 125 -3.74 4.54 -21.11
C LEU A 125 -3.06 5.89 -20.90
N ASP A 126 -3.78 6.84 -20.31
CA ASP A 126 -3.19 8.11 -19.88
C ASP A 126 -2.35 7.89 -18.61
N LEU A 127 -1.05 8.11 -18.74
CA LEU A 127 -0.06 7.99 -17.66
C LEU A 127 0.41 9.34 -17.13
N SER A 128 -0.20 10.45 -17.54
CA SER A 128 0.21 11.81 -17.16
C SER A 128 0.37 11.99 -15.64
N ILE A 129 -0.57 11.45 -14.86
CA ILE A 129 -0.55 11.50 -13.39
C ILE A 129 0.54 10.63 -12.74
N PHE A 130 1.23 9.79 -13.51
CA PHE A 130 2.30 8.89 -13.03
C PHE A 130 3.68 9.30 -13.55
N LYS A 131 3.78 10.41 -14.29
CA LYS A 131 5.05 10.98 -14.75
C LYS A 131 5.95 11.37 -13.58
N LEU A 132 7.25 11.22 -13.78
CA LEU A 132 8.24 11.50 -12.74
C LEU A 132 8.31 13.00 -12.40
N ASP A 133 8.07 13.86 -13.39
CA ASP A 133 8.14 15.32 -13.32
C ASP A 133 6.77 16.01 -13.17
N ARG A 134 5.72 15.22 -12.86
CA ARG A 134 4.36 15.75 -12.66
C ARG A 134 4.31 16.80 -11.55
N GLU A 135 3.37 17.73 -11.65
CA GLU A 135 3.10 18.68 -10.58
C GLU A 135 2.39 18.01 -9.40
N ILE A 136 3.01 18.09 -8.21
CA ILE A 136 2.41 17.62 -6.97
C ILE A 136 1.62 18.77 -6.35
N LYS A 137 0.29 18.66 -6.38
CA LYS A 137 -0.59 19.56 -5.65
C LYS A 137 -0.60 19.13 -4.19
N ASN A 138 -0.03 19.96 -3.31
CA ASN A 138 -0.05 19.73 -1.87
C ASN A 138 -1.48 19.84 -1.33
N ASP A 139 -2.17 18.70 -1.25
CA ASP A 139 -3.39 18.60 -0.47
C ASP A 139 -3.04 18.21 0.96
N LYS A 140 -3.04 19.19 1.87
CA LYS A 140 -2.73 19.00 3.29
C LYS A 140 -3.77 18.17 4.05
N SER A 141 -4.85 17.73 3.40
CA SER A 141 -5.91 16.93 4.04
C SER A 141 -5.58 15.44 4.23
N ARG A 142 -4.44 14.96 3.68
CA ARG A 142 -4.04 13.55 3.72
C ARG A 142 -2.78 13.25 4.56
N LEU A 143 -2.35 14.20 5.39
CA LEU A 143 -1.26 14.04 6.36
C LEU A 143 -1.79 13.93 7.78
#